data_AF-A0A7K9UB76-F1
#
_entry.id   AF-A0A7K9UB76-F1
#
_cell.length_a   1.000
_cell.length_b   1.000
_cell.length_c   1.000
_cell.angle_alpha   90.00
_cell.angle_beta   90.00
_cell.angle_gamma   90.00
#
_symmetry.space_group_name_H-M   'P 1'
#
loop_
_entity.id
_entity.type
_entity.pdbx_description
1 polymer ?
#
loop_
_entity_poly.entity_id
_entity_poly.type
_entity_poly.pdbx_seq_one_letter_code
_entity_poly.pdbx_strand_id
1 'polypeptide(L)'
;TGAISSLQRQLEIQESQLRRTKSEKESLQKQLRERENQLQAMSTKFCSLREERKHEDMMAAAEKENCSLRQLVTEQESKLAEQNKLIDELQGTVSQLQAEVLTGRYHIQKQQQAQEVIQSQAEMLQHRELQTRVALECLSSRFERYRSKIIQVTFSAAGVRPPQAELTDEEVLEAMQKIINERVEFHQMLKQKGIK
;
A
#
# COMPACT_ATOMS: atom_id res chain seq x y z
N THR A 1 -35.72 132.24 34.68
CA THR A 1 -36.39 130.93 34.91
C THR A 1 -36.32 129.98 33.72
N GLY A 2 -36.21 130.44 32.46
CA GLY A 2 -36.24 129.54 31.27
C GLY A 2 -34.97 128.71 30.97
N ALA A 3 -33.77 129.16 31.34
CA ALA A 3 -32.53 128.41 31.09
C ALA A 3 -32.43 127.10 31.92
N ILE A 4 -32.96 127.12 33.15
CA ILE A 4 -32.99 125.96 34.05
C ILE A 4 -33.91 124.87 33.50
N SER A 5 -35.08 125.24 32.98
CA SER A 5 -36.03 124.30 32.35
C SER A 5 -35.47 123.67 31.07
N SER A 6 -34.69 124.41 30.27
CA SER A 6 -34.03 123.88 29.08
C SER A 6 -32.93 122.88 29.43
N LEU A 7 -32.13 123.14 30.46
CA LEU A 7 -31.10 122.21 30.94
C LEU A 7 -31.72 120.95 31.54
N GLN A 8 -32.80 121.06 32.30
CA GLN A 8 -33.55 119.90 32.81
C GLN A 8 -34.09 119.02 31.69
N ARG A 9 -34.72 119.61 30.66
CA ARG A 9 -35.19 118.86 29.49
C ARG A 9 -34.05 118.16 28.75
N GLN A 10 -32.90 118.82 28.60
CA GLN A 10 -31.72 118.22 27.98
C GLN A 10 -31.17 117.05 28.80
N LEU A 11 -31.17 117.19 30.13
CA LEU A 11 -30.75 116.14 31.07
C LEU A 11 -31.69 114.92 31.00
N GLU A 12 -33.01 115.14 30.97
CA GLU A 12 -34.00 114.07 30.80
C GLU A 12 -33.85 113.32 29.46
N ILE A 13 -33.57 114.05 28.37
CA ILE A 13 -33.29 113.44 27.06
C ILE A 13 -32.03 112.58 27.16
N GLN A 14 -30.94 113.10 27.74
CA GLN A 14 -29.70 112.35 27.91
C GLN A 14 -29.85 111.13 28.82
N GLU A 15 -30.61 111.25 29.91
CA GLU A 15 -30.93 110.11 30.78
C GLU A 15 -31.74 109.04 30.04
N SER A 16 -32.73 109.45 29.24
CA SER A 16 -33.53 108.51 28.45
C SER A 16 -32.68 107.77 27.40
N GLN A 17 -31.74 108.49 26.77
CA GLN A 17 -30.78 107.92 25.84
C GLN A 17 -29.84 106.95 26.56
N LEU A 18 -29.29 107.33 27.72
CA LEU A 18 -28.43 106.46 28.52
C LEU A 18 -29.15 105.18 28.94
N ARG A 19 -30.42 105.26 29.35
CA ARG A 19 -31.24 104.08 29.68
C ARG A 19 -31.45 103.18 28.47
N ARG A 20 -31.74 103.75 27.29
CA ARG A 20 -31.86 102.97 26.03
C ARG A 20 -30.55 102.27 25.68
N THR A 21 -29.44 103.00 25.64
CA THR A 21 -28.12 102.42 25.33
C THR A 21 -27.71 101.34 26.32
N LYS A 22 -28.05 101.49 27.61
CA LYS A 22 -27.82 100.46 28.63
C LYS A 22 -28.65 99.20 28.35
N SER A 23 -29.94 99.35 28.03
CA SER A 23 -30.81 98.21 27.67
C SER A 23 -30.36 97.50 26.39
N GLU A 24 -29.89 98.26 25.39
CA GLU A 24 -29.33 97.71 24.15
C GLU A 24 -28.05 96.91 24.45
N LYS A 25 -27.14 97.45 25.27
CA LYS A 25 -25.93 96.75 25.71
C LYS A 25 -26.25 95.45 26.43
N GLU A 26 -27.24 95.45 27.32
CA GLU A 26 -27.67 94.24 28.04
C GLU A 26 -28.24 93.19 27.07
N SER A 27 -29.04 93.63 26.08
CA SER A 27 -29.58 92.73 25.06
C SER A 27 -28.48 92.14 24.16
N LEU A 28 -27.51 92.95 23.73
CA LEU A 28 -26.35 92.51 22.95
C LEU A 28 -25.46 91.55 23.73
N GLN A 29 -25.22 91.81 25.03
CA GLN A 29 -24.49 90.87 25.89
C GLN A 29 -25.21 89.53 26.07
N LYS A 30 -26.54 89.52 26.08
CA LYS A 30 -27.32 88.28 26.11
C LYS A 30 -27.17 87.51 24.80
N GLN A 31 -27.30 88.20 23.67
CA GLN A 31 -27.10 87.60 22.34
C GLN A 31 -25.68 87.05 22.17
N LEU A 32 -24.65 87.78 22.63
CA LEU A 32 -23.26 87.32 22.57
C LEU A 32 -23.08 86.00 23.32
N ARG A 33 -23.56 85.92 24.58
CA ARG A 33 -23.51 84.69 25.38
C ARG A 33 -24.24 83.53 24.73
N GLU A 34 -25.39 83.80 24.13
CA GLU A 34 -26.17 82.77 23.44
C GLU A 34 -25.46 82.26 22.19
N ARG A 35 -24.78 83.14 21.44
CA ARG A 35 -23.94 82.77 20.30
C ARG A 35 -22.67 82.01 20.72
N GLU A 36 -22.03 82.38 21.83
CA GLU A 36 -20.91 81.64 22.41
C GLU A 36 -21.33 80.21 22.78
N ASN A 37 -22.47 80.05 23.45
CA ASN A 37 -23.01 78.73 23.79
C ASN A 37 -23.32 77.89 22.54
N GLN A 38 -23.88 78.50 21.50
CA GLN A 38 -24.13 77.83 20.23
C GLN A 38 -22.83 77.39 19.54
N LEU A 39 -21.82 78.26 19.50
CA LEU A 39 -20.50 77.93 18.93
C LEU A 39 -19.83 76.78 19.70
N GLN A 40 -19.91 76.80 21.03
CA GLN A 40 -19.37 75.72 21.86
C GLN A 40 -20.10 74.40 21.58
N ALA A 41 -21.43 74.41 21.52
CA ALA A 41 -22.22 73.22 21.20
C ALA A 41 -21.92 72.67 19.80
N MET A 42 -21.74 73.55 18.80
CA MET A 42 -21.31 73.14 17.46
C MET A 42 -19.91 72.54 17.48
N SER A 43 -18.96 73.15 18.19
CA SER A 43 -17.59 72.62 18.30
C SER A 43 -17.57 71.20 18.86
N THR A 44 -18.33 70.95 19.93
CA THR A 44 -18.48 69.60 20.50
C THR A 44 -19.09 68.62 19.49
N LYS A 45 -20.14 69.01 18.77
CA LYS A 45 -20.74 68.18 17.72
C LYS A 45 -19.78 67.87 16.57
N PHE A 46 -18.97 68.83 16.14
CA PHE A 46 -17.97 68.59 15.09
C PHE A 46 -16.86 67.65 15.58
N CYS A 47 -16.49 67.72 16.85
CA CYS A 47 -15.55 66.77 17.44
C CYS A 47 -16.13 65.36 17.46
N SER A 48 -17.37 65.18 17.95
CA SER A 48 -18.01 63.87 18.00
C SER A 48 -18.20 63.25 16.62
N LEU A 49 -18.69 64.03 15.64
CA LEU A 49 -18.86 63.56 14.25
C LEU A 49 -17.54 63.14 13.61
N ARG A 50 -16.43 63.82 13.94
CA ARG A 50 -15.10 63.45 13.46
C ARG A 50 -14.62 62.13 14.06
N GLU A 51 -14.89 61.91 15.35
CA GLU A 51 -14.53 60.65 16.02
C GLU A 51 -15.38 59.49 15.54
N GLU A 52 -16.68 59.69 15.36
CA GLU A 52 -17.61 58.71 14.81
C GLU A 52 -17.18 58.25 13.43
N ARG A 53 -16.85 59.19 12.52
CA ARG A 53 -16.32 58.85 11.19
C ARG A 53 -15.02 58.04 11.24
N LYS A 54 -14.10 58.37 12.15
CA LYS A 54 -12.87 57.59 12.33
C LYS A 54 -13.17 56.17 12.80
N HIS A 55 -14.16 56.01 13.68
CA HIS A 55 -14.58 54.71 14.16
C HIS A 55 -15.22 53.89 13.04
N GLU A 56 -16.08 54.49 12.21
CA GLU A 56 -16.67 53.85 11.03
C GLU A 56 -15.60 53.36 10.04
N ASP A 57 -14.60 54.21 9.73
CA ASP A 57 -13.50 53.82 8.84
C ASP A 57 -12.70 52.63 9.41
N MET A 58 -12.45 52.62 10.72
CA MET A 58 -11.78 51.51 11.41
C MET A 58 -12.62 50.24 11.40
N MET A 59 -13.93 50.34 11.63
CA MET A 59 -14.85 49.21 11.57
C MET A 59 -14.92 48.60 10.17
N ALA A 60 -15.00 49.44 9.13
CA ALA A 60 -15.00 48.98 7.74
C ALA A 60 -13.68 48.25 7.38
N ALA A 61 -12.54 48.75 7.86
CA ALA A 61 -11.25 48.07 7.68
C ALA A 61 -11.21 46.71 8.39
N ALA A 62 -11.68 46.65 9.64
CA ALA A 62 -11.74 45.41 10.41
C ALA A 62 -12.69 44.36 9.80
N GLU A 63 -13.85 44.79 9.29
CA GLU A 63 -14.79 43.91 8.59
C GLU A 63 -14.18 43.33 7.31
N LYS A 64 -13.47 44.15 6.54
CA LYS A 64 -12.76 43.69 5.33
C LYS A 64 -11.69 42.65 5.66
N GLU A 65 -10.92 42.87 6.72
CA GLU A 65 -9.92 41.92 7.19
C GLU A 65 -10.59 40.62 7.67
N ASN A 66 -11.68 40.72 8.44
CA ASN A 66 -12.44 39.55 8.91
C ASN A 66 -12.96 38.69 7.74
N CYS A 67 -13.52 39.31 6.70
CA CYS A 67 -13.95 38.62 5.48
C CYS A 67 -12.78 37.90 4.79
N SER A 68 -11.63 38.55 4.69
CA SER A 68 -10.43 37.98 4.06
C SER A 68 -9.90 36.78 4.86
N LEU A 69 -9.88 36.89 6.19
CA LEU A 69 -9.48 35.81 7.09
C LEU A 69 -10.43 34.62 7.00
N ARG A 70 -11.75 34.85 6.96
CA ARG A 70 -12.73 33.77 6.77
C ARG A 70 -12.52 33.04 5.45
N GLN A 71 -12.29 33.77 4.37
CA GLN A 71 -11.99 33.16 3.07
C GLN A 71 -10.73 32.29 3.14
N LEU A 72 -9.65 32.79 3.75
CA LEU A 72 -8.43 32.03 3.93
C LEU A 72 -8.64 30.76 4.76
N VAL A 73 -9.40 30.85 5.86
CA VAL A 73 -9.75 29.68 6.68
C VAL A 73 -10.50 28.65 5.86
N THR A 74 -11.51 29.05 5.08
CA THR A 74 -12.26 28.09 4.24
C THR A 74 -11.38 27.43 3.18
N GLU A 75 -10.42 28.15 2.61
CA GLU A 75 -9.47 27.58 1.64
C GLU A 75 -8.52 26.57 2.32
N GLN A 76 -8.04 26.89 3.52
CA GLN A 76 -7.20 25.99 4.30
C GLN A 76 -7.95 24.73 4.74
N GLU A 77 -9.20 24.86 5.18
CA GLU A 77 -10.07 23.74 5.52
C GLU A 77 -10.30 22.82 4.30
N SER A 78 -10.52 23.40 3.12
CA SER A 78 -10.65 22.62 1.88
C SER A 78 -9.37 21.84 1.56
N LYS A 79 -8.20 22.50 1.65
CA LYS A 79 -6.90 21.85 1.42
C LYS A 79 -6.62 20.74 2.43
N LEU A 80 -6.97 20.94 3.71
CA LEU A 80 -6.85 19.92 4.74
C LEU A 80 -7.76 18.72 4.45
N ALA A 81 -9.00 18.97 4.00
CA ALA A 81 -9.91 17.90 3.62
C ALA A 81 -9.40 17.07 2.43
N GLU A 82 -8.79 17.72 1.43
CA GLU A 82 -8.14 17.03 0.30
C GLU A 82 -6.94 16.19 0.75
N GLN A 83 -6.09 16.72 1.62
CA GLN A 83 -4.95 15.99 2.18
C GLN A 83 -5.40 14.77 3.00
N ASN A 84 -6.44 14.91 3.82
CA ASN A 84 -6.98 13.79 4.59
C ASN A 84 -7.52 12.68 3.68
N LYS A 85 -8.23 13.02 2.60
CA LYS A 85 -8.66 12.03 1.61
C LYS A 85 -7.48 11.28 0.99
N LEU A 86 -6.42 11.98 0.62
CA LEU A 86 -5.21 11.36 0.08
C LEU A 86 -4.54 10.43 1.12
N ILE A 87 -4.52 10.84 2.39
CA ILE A 87 -4.01 9.98 3.48
C ILE A 87 -4.84 8.70 3.59
N ASP A 88 -6.17 8.80 3.56
CA ASP A 88 -7.06 7.64 3.63
C ASP A 88 -6.86 6.68 2.43
N GLU A 89 -6.73 7.22 1.22
CA GLU A 89 -6.44 6.44 0.00
C GLU A 89 -5.08 5.71 0.09
N LEU A 90 -4.05 6.42 0.56
CA LEU A 90 -2.72 5.84 0.76
C LEU A 90 -2.73 4.76 1.85
N GLN A 91 -3.42 4.98 2.96
CA GLN A 91 -3.59 3.98 4.02
C GLN A 91 -4.33 2.73 3.51
N GLY A 92 -5.36 2.91 2.68
CA GLY A 92 -6.06 1.82 2.00
C GLY A 92 -5.11 1.01 1.12
N THR A 93 -4.30 1.69 0.31
CA THR A 93 -3.32 1.05 -0.59
C THR A 93 -2.24 0.30 0.20
N VAL A 94 -1.73 0.89 1.27
CA VAL A 94 -0.75 0.24 2.17
C VAL A 94 -1.34 -1.03 2.77
N SER A 95 -2.59 -0.98 3.22
CA SER A 95 -3.27 -2.14 3.81
C SER A 95 -3.46 -3.27 2.79
N GLN A 96 -3.81 -2.94 1.54
CA GLN A 96 -3.92 -3.91 0.45
C GLN A 96 -2.57 -4.57 0.14
N LEU A 97 -1.51 -3.77 -0.03
CA LEU A 97 -0.17 -4.28 -0.31
C LEU A 97 0.35 -5.17 0.83
N GLN A 98 0.07 -4.82 2.08
CA GLN A 98 0.43 -5.66 3.23
C GLN A 98 -0.28 -7.03 3.17
N ALA A 99 -1.57 -7.06 2.84
CA ALA A 99 -2.32 -8.30 2.68
C ALA A 99 -1.79 -9.16 1.52
N GLU A 100 -1.44 -8.54 0.39
CA GLU A 100 -0.82 -9.22 -0.75
C GLU A 100 0.54 -9.83 -0.39
N VAL A 101 1.38 -9.10 0.33
CA VAL A 101 2.69 -9.59 0.79
C VAL A 101 2.53 -10.79 1.73
N LEU A 102 1.59 -10.75 2.67
CA LEU A 102 1.32 -11.88 3.57
C LEU A 102 0.84 -13.11 2.80
N THR A 103 -0.08 -12.90 1.86
CA THR A 103 -0.61 -13.97 1.01
C THR A 103 0.48 -14.58 0.13
N GLY A 104 1.32 -13.73 -0.47
CA GLY A 104 2.48 -14.16 -1.26
C GLY A 104 3.48 -14.97 -0.45
N ARG A 105 3.81 -14.54 0.77
CA ARG A 105 4.68 -15.29 1.69
C ARG A 105 4.11 -16.66 2.02
N TYR A 106 2.82 -16.73 2.31
CA TYR A 106 2.14 -18.00 2.57
C TYR A 106 2.23 -18.96 1.38
N HIS A 107 1.98 -18.47 0.16
CA HIS A 107 2.10 -19.29 -1.05
C HIS A 107 3.54 -19.78 -1.30
N ILE A 108 4.53 -18.91 -1.13
CA ILE A 108 5.95 -19.29 -1.27
C ILE A 108 6.31 -20.39 -0.28
N GLN A 109 5.92 -20.24 1.00
CA GLN A 109 6.19 -21.25 2.02
C GLN A 109 5.54 -22.60 1.69
N LYS A 110 4.27 -22.57 1.26
CA LYS A 110 3.55 -23.78 0.85
C LYS A 110 4.23 -24.46 -0.36
N GLN A 111 4.69 -23.67 -1.32
CA GLN A 111 5.40 -24.17 -2.50
C GLN A 111 6.75 -24.78 -2.14
N GLN A 112 7.52 -24.15 -1.24
CA GLN A 112 8.79 -24.68 -0.75
C GLN A 112 8.60 -26.05 -0.08
N GLN A 113 7.61 -26.19 0.80
CA GLN A 113 7.31 -27.48 1.43
C GLN A 113 6.95 -28.56 0.41
N ALA A 114 6.13 -28.22 -0.58
CA ALA A 114 5.78 -29.18 -1.64
C ALA A 114 7.01 -29.58 -2.47
N GLN A 115 7.91 -28.63 -2.75
CA GLN A 115 9.15 -28.87 -3.48
C GLN A 115 10.09 -29.79 -2.69
N GLU A 116 10.27 -29.58 -1.39
CA GLU A 116 11.07 -30.44 -0.52
C GLU A 116 10.54 -31.88 -0.52
N VAL A 117 9.21 -32.05 -0.43
CA VAL A 117 8.57 -33.37 -0.50
C VAL A 117 8.86 -34.05 -1.84
N ILE A 118 8.66 -33.35 -2.96
CA ILE A 118 8.92 -33.91 -4.30
C ILE A 118 10.40 -34.27 -4.45
N GLN A 119 11.31 -33.42 -3.98
CA GLN A 119 12.74 -33.66 -4.06
C GLN A 119 13.15 -34.91 -3.26
N SER A 120 12.66 -35.04 -2.03
CA SER A 120 12.92 -36.24 -1.21
C SER A 120 12.40 -37.53 -1.87
N GLN A 121 11.22 -37.47 -2.50
CA GLN A 121 10.67 -38.61 -3.24
C GLN A 121 11.50 -38.95 -4.47
N ALA A 122 11.97 -37.95 -5.21
CA ALA A 122 12.83 -38.15 -6.37
C ALA A 122 14.16 -38.83 -5.98
N GLU A 123 14.80 -38.37 -4.89
CA GLU A 123 16.02 -38.98 -4.36
C GLU A 123 15.79 -40.44 -3.95
N MET A 124 14.69 -40.73 -3.24
CA MET A 124 14.34 -42.11 -2.89
C MET A 124 14.11 -42.99 -4.12
N LEU A 125 13.41 -42.48 -5.14
CA LEU A 125 13.18 -43.21 -6.38
C LEU A 125 14.48 -43.49 -7.13
N GLN A 126 15.38 -42.51 -7.20
CA GLN A 126 16.70 -42.67 -7.83
C GLN A 126 17.54 -43.74 -7.11
N HIS A 127 17.56 -43.74 -5.78
CA HIS A 127 18.25 -44.78 -5.01
C HIS A 127 17.66 -46.17 -5.27
N ARG A 128 16.33 -46.29 -5.29
CA ARG A 128 15.65 -47.55 -5.56
C ARG A 128 15.90 -48.05 -6.98
N GLU A 129 15.91 -47.14 -7.95
CA GLU A 129 16.24 -47.46 -9.35
C GLU A 129 17.66 -48.03 -9.45
N LEU A 130 18.65 -47.37 -8.84
CA LEU A 130 20.03 -47.83 -8.83
C LEU A 130 20.18 -49.21 -8.19
N GLN A 131 19.56 -49.43 -7.03
CA GLN A 131 19.56 -50.74 -6.37
C GLN A 131 18.96 -51.83 -7.26
N THR A 132 17.86 -51.52 -7.94
CA THR A 132 17.20 -52.44 -8.87
C THR A 132 18.11 -52.76 -10.06
N ARG A 133 18.79 -51.76 -10.61
CA ARG A 133 19.75 -51.93 -11.71
C ARG A 133 20.91 -52.85 -11.33
N VAL A 134 21.52 -52.64 -10.16
CA VAL A 134 22.59 -53.51 -9.64
C VAL A 134 22.10 -54.94 -9.45
N ALA A 135 20.89 -55.13 -8.91
CA ALA A 135 20.31 -56.47 -8.75
C ALA A 135 20.07 -57.16 -10.10
N LEU A 136 19.60 -56.42 -11.10
CA LEU A 136 19.43 -56.92 -12.47
C LEU A 136 20.76 -57.33 -13.11
N GLU A 137 21.81 -56.51 -12.99
CA GLU A 137 23.14 -56.83 -13.50
C GLU A 137 23.73 -58.09 -12.83
N CYS A 138 23.57 -58.22 -11.51
CA CYS A 138 23.99 -59.40 -10.77
C CYS A 138 23.24 -60.66 -11.24
N LEU A 139 21.93 -60.56 -11.42
CA LEU A 139 21.10 -61.66 -11.89
C LEU A 139 21.47 -62.06 -13.33
N SER A 140 21.63 -61.09 -14.22
CA SER A 140 22.08 -61.29 -15.59
C SER A 140 23.43 -62.01 -15.64
N SER A 141 24.41 -61.54 -14.86
CA SER A 141 25.73 -62.18 -14.77
C SER A 141 25.66 -63.64 -14.27
N ARG A 142 24.76 -63.93 -13.32
CA ARG A 142 24.52 -65.30 -12.85
C ARG A 142 23.87 -66.16 -13.92
N PHE A 143 22.90 -65.62 -14.66
CA PHE A 143 22.27 -66.32 -15.78
C PHE A 143 23.28 -66.63 -16.88
N GLU A 144 24.14 -65.69 -17.27
CA GLU A 144 25.19 -65.93 -18.25
C GLU A 144 26.18 -67.02 -17.81
N ARG A 145 26.52 -67.07 -16.52
CA ARG A 145 27.35 -68.15 -15.97
C ARG A 145 26.65 -69.51 -16.06
N TYR A 146 25.36 -69.57 -15.72
CA TYR A 146 24.59 -70.81 -15.84
C TYR A 146 24.45 -71.25 -17.30
N ARG A 147 24.13 -70.32 -18.21
CA ARG A 147 24.07 -70.55 -19.65
C ARG A 147 25.40 -71.12 -20.16
N SER A 148 26.51 -70.47 -19.82
CA SER A 148 27.86 -70.93 -20.17
C SER A 148 28.15 -72.35 -19.66
N LYS A 149 27.75 -72.66 -18.41
CA LYS A 149 27.93 -74.00 -17.82
C LYS A 149 27.08 -75.06 -18.53
N ILE A 150 25.83 -74.74 -18.88
CA ILE A 150 24.95 -75.62 -19.64
C ILE A 150 25.58 -75.92 -21.00
N ILE A 151 25.97 -74.88 -21.75
CA ILE A 151 26.63 -75.03 -23.06
C ILE A 151 27.88 -75.91 -22.91
N GLN A 152 28.74 -75.64 -21.93
CA GLN A 152 29.94 -76.44 -21.69
C GLN A 152 29.61 -77.93 -21.43
N VAL A 153 28.64 -78.24 -20.57
CA VAL A 153 28.26 -79.62 -20.25
C VAL A 153 27.65 -80.32 -21.47
N THR A 154 26.78 -79.65 -22.22
CA THR A 154 26.11 -80.20 -23.40
C THR A 154 27.13 -80.54 -24.50
N PHE A 155 28.02 -79.61 -24.83
CA PHE A 155 28.92 -79.76 -25.97
C PHE A 155 30.26 -80.40 -25.63
N SER A 156 30.53 -80.71 -24.35
CA SER A 156 31.64 -81.59 -23.94
C SER A 156 31.23 -83.06 -23.84
N ALA A 157 29.97 -83.40 -24.07
CA ALA A 157 29.49 -84.78 -24.05
C ALA A 157 30.04 -85.58 -25.24
N ALA A 158 30.47 -86.82 -25.00
CA ALA A 158 31.01 -87.69 -26.04
C ALA A 158 29.99 -87.90 -27.18
N GLY A 159 30.38 -87.60 -28.42
CA GLY A 159 29.53 -87.73 -29.60
C GLY A 159 28.82 -86.45 -30.04
N VAL A 160 28.86 -85.38 -29.24
CA VAL A 160 28.30 -84.06 -29.60
C VAL A 160 29.38 -83.19 -30.23
N ARG A 161 29.09 -82.55 -31.36
CA ARG A 161 30.05 -81.68 -32.06
C ARG A 161 30.16 -80.32 -31.38
N PRO A 162 31.36 -79.77 -31.18
CA PRO A 162 31.52 -78.46 -30.57
C PRO A 162 30.91 -77.36 -31.46
N PRO A 163 30.38 -76.28 -30.86
CA PRO A 163 29.77 -75.19 -31.62
C PRO A 163 30.82 -74.40 -32.39
N GLN A 164 30.49 -73.95 -33.60
CA GLN A 164 31.40 -73.19 -34.48
C GLN A 164 31.00 -71.70 -34.64
N ALA A 165 29.85 -71.29 -34.11
CA ALA A 165 29.31 -69.93 -34.18
C ALA A 165 28.49 -69.59 -32.91
N GLU A 166 27.91 -68.39 -32.87
CA GLU A 166 26.94 -68.01 -31.83
C GLU A 166 25.78 -69.02 -31.79
N LEU A 167 25.63 -69.67 -30.65
CA LEU A 167 24.57 -70.63 -30.38
C LEU A 167 23.28 -69.93 -29.99
N THR A 168 22.18 -70.33 -30.63
CA THR A 168 20.83 -69.99 -30.19
C THR A 168 20.38 -70.91 -29.05
N ASP A 169 19.46 -70.44 -28.21
CA ASP A 169 18.96 -71.23 -27.09
C ASP A 169 18.25 -72.51 -27.56
N GLU A 170 17.60 -72.48 -28.72
CA GLU A 170 16.94 -73.64 -29.31
C GLU A 170 17.94 -74.73 -29.70
N GLU A 171 19.07 -74.37 -30.33
CA GLU A 171 20.13 -75.33 -30.70
C GLU A 171 20.75 -76.01 -29.47
N VAL A 172 20.88 -75.27 -28.36
CA VAL A 172 21.36 -75.84 -27.09
C VAL A 172 20.35 -76.84 -26.54
N LEU A 173 19.06 -76.51 -26.57
CA LEU A 173 17.99 -77.38 -26.09
C LEU A 173 17.85 -78.64 -26.93
N GLU A 174 17.93 -78.54 -28.26
CA GLU A 174 17.93 -79.71 -29.15
C GLU A 174 19.10 -80.65 -28.86
N ALA A 175 20.30 -80.10 -28.71
CA ALA A 175 21.49 -80.89 -28.36
C ALA A 175 21.35 -81.58 -27.00
N MET A 176 20.81 -80.88 -25.98
CA MET A 176 20.51 -81.48 -24.68
C MET A 176 19.49 -82.61 -24.80
N GLN A 177 18.41 -82.41 -25.53
CA GLN A 177 17.36 -83.41 -25.73
C GLN A 177 17.91 -84.65 -26.43
N LYS A 178 18.79 -84.47 -27.41
CA LYS A 178 19.48 -85.58 -28.08
C LYS A 178 20.32 -86.39 -27.09
N ILE A 179 21.14 -85.75 -26.26
CA ILE A 179 21.94 -86.44 -25.22
C ILE A 179 21.04 -87.22 -24.25
N ILE A 180 19.91 -86.62 -23.84
CA ILE A 180 18.95 -87.27 -22.94
C ILE A 180 18.35 -88.51 -23.59
N ASN A 181 17.88 -88.39 -24.83
CA ASN A 181 17.28 -89.52 -25.57
C ASN A 181 18.30 -90.65 -25.74
N GLU A 182 19.53 -90.34 -26.18
CA GLU A 182 20.61 -91.33 -26.33
C GLU A 182 20.92 -92.05 -25.00
N ARG A 183 20.96 -91.33 -23.87
CA ARG A 183 21.16 -91.94 -22.55
C ARG A 183 19.99 -92.83 -22.14
N VAL A 184 18.75 -92.42 -22.42
CA VAL A 184 17.55 -93.23 -22.13
C VAL A 184 17.52 -94.50 -22.97
N GLU A 185 17.81 -94.40 -24.27
CA GLU A 185 17.93 -95.54 -25.17
C GLU A 185 19.04 -96.50 -24.71
N PHE A 186 20.21 -95.97 -24.36
CA PHE A 186 21.31 -96.78 -23.84
C PHE A 186 20.93 -97.50 -22.54
N HIS A 187 20.25 -96.81 -21.61
CA HIS A 187 19.74 -97.41 -20.38
C HIS A 187 18.71 -98.52 -20.64
N GLN A 188 17.81 -98.32 -21.60
CA GLN A 188 16.85 -99.35 -22.01
C GLN A 188 17.56 -100.56 -22.61
N MET A 189 18.60 -100.37 -23.43
CA MET A 189 19.42 -101.46 -23.95
C MET A 189 20.14 -102.24 -22.83
N LEU A 190 20.68 -101.56 -21.82
CA LEU A 190 21.30 -102.22 -20.67
C LEU A 190 20.29 -103.06 -19.88
N LYS A 191 19.10 -102.51 -19.63
CA LYS A 191 17.99 -103.23 -18.98
C LYS A 191 17.55 -104.46 -19.77
N GLN A 192 17.43 -104.36 -21.09
CA GLN A 192 17.08 -105.50 -21.96
C GLN A 192 18.16 -106.59 -21.96
N LYS A 193 19.44 -106.21 -21.78
CA LYS A 193 20.57 -107.14 -21.66
C LYS A 193 20.74 -107.72 -20.25
N GLY A 194 19.81 -107.48 -19.32
CA GLY A 194 19.80 -108.05 -17.97
C GLY A 194 20.85 -107.47 -17.01
N ILE A 195 21.51 -106.37 -17.40
CA ILE A 195 22.48 -105.67 -16.57
C ILE A 195 21.70 -104.66 -15.72
N LYS A 196 21.71 -104.84 -14.40
CA LYS A 196 21.06 -103.92 -13.45
C LYS A 196 21.84 -102.62 -13.29
#